data_AF-A0A9P1MU71-F1
#
_entry.id   AF-A0A9P1MU71-F1
#
_cell.length_a   1.000
_cell.length_b   1.000
_cell.length_c   1.000
_cell.angle_alpha   90.00
_cell.angle_beta   90.00
_cell.angle_gamma   90.00
#
_symmetry.space_group_name_H-M   'P 1'
#
loop_
_entity.id
_entity.type
_entity.pdbx_description
1 polymer ?
#
loop_
_entity_poly.entity_id
_entity_poly.type
_entity_poly.pdbx_seq_one_letter_code
_entity_poly.pdbx_strand_id
1 'polypeptide(L)'
;MPCRLKKITVYETPGRFYIVGSDSAGTRYNVLKIDRIDSKVLLTGEPECDYTREEILELLTTISEGSSVVYKSTNKKGQKHGLVERVSNAFGILGVVKFLEGYYFIVITKAHAVATVGYHPIYKIAEVAMLPIAMDGVTTSNEEQKYVKLFQSVDLTTDFYFSYTYDLSRSFQDNALRTDWKNNGAKNIVADETFVWNHFLLEPLRKNLISERWFVEIVHGYVRQEYIFLPICRLSFTLIGRRSTKYAGTRFLKRGANPNGQVANFVETEQIIWDMTSSPNVANGKFSSFVQIRGSVPMRWSQDPSTRGVVGKPLILIDNHEPHAQTAASHFRYLRNRYGNPIMIMNLIKKKRKTAT
;
A
#
# COMPACT_ATOMS: atom_id res chain seq x y z
N MET A 1 -20.52 7.04 -2.25
CA MET A 1 -19.14 7.56 -2.14
C MET A 1 -18.62 7.88 -3.52
N PRO A 2 -17.81 8.94 -3.72
CA PRO A 2 -17.18 9.16 -5.01
C PRO A 2 -16.27 7.96 -5.33
N CYS A 3 -16.44 7.40 -6.53
CA CYS A 3 -15.64 6.27 -6.99
C CYS A 3 -14.15 6.64 -6.96
N ARG A 4 -13.28 5.74 -6.49
CA ARG A 4 -11.83 5.89 -6.63
C ARG A 4 -11.48 6.10 -8.10
N LEU A 5 -10.54 7.00 -8.37
CA LEU A 5 -10.09 7.29 -9.72
C LEU A 5 -9.25 6.11 -10.21
N LYS A 6 -9.49 5.65 -11.44
CA LYS A 6 -8.87 4.42 -11.98
C LYS A 6 -7.85 4.67 -13.08
N LYS A 7 -7.98 5.80 -13.78
CA LYS A 7 -7.06 6.21 -14.84
C LYS A 7 -6.47 7.55 -14.46
N ILE A 8 -5.20 7.54 -14.11
CA ILE A 8 -4.46 8.73 -13.69
C ILE A 8 -3.38 9.03 -14.73
N THR A 9 -3.36 10.25 -15.24
CA THR A 9 -2.31 10.75 -16.13
C THR A 9 -1.58 11.89 -15.42
N VAL A 10 -0.25 11.85 -15.45
CA VAL A 10 0.62 12.86 -14.83
C VAL A 10 1.27 13.68 -15.94
N TYR A 11 0.90 14.94 -15.99
CA TYR A 11 1.51 15.93 -16.85
C TYR A 11 2.48 16.81 -16.06
N GLU A 12 3.56 17.20 -16.71
CA GLU A 12 4.66 17.96 -16.17
C GLU A 12 4.82 19.28 -16.91
N THR A 13 4.90 20.37 -16.14
CA THR A 13 5.47 21.65 -16.58
C THR A 13 6.64 21.99 -15.66
N PRO A 14 7.51 22.95 -16.00
CA PRO A 14 8.62 23.34 -15.13
C PRO A 14 8.18 23.72 -13.71
N GLY A 15 7.05 24.42 -13.57
CA GLY A 15 6.57 24.87 -12.27
C GLY A 15 5.65 23.90 -11.53
N ARG A 16 4.97 22.96 -12.21
CA ARG A 16 3.91 22.15 -11.60
C ARG A 16 3.78 20.75 -12.23
N PHE A 17 3.36 19.78 -11.43
CA PHE A 17 2.67 18.60 -11.94
C PHE A 17 1.16 18.84 -11.96
N TYR A 18 0.52 18.40 -13.05
CA TYR A 18 -0.93 18.33 -13.21
C TYR A 18 -1.31 16.87 -13.34
N ILE A 19 -1.96 16.34 -12.31
CA ILE A 19 -2.43 14.97 -12.28
C ILE A 19 -3.91 14.98 -12.61
N VAL A 20 -4.29 14.33 -13.71
CA VAL A 20 -5.68 14.21 -14.15
C VAL A 20 -6.13 12.78 -13.86
N GLY A 21 -7.15 12.63 -13.04
CA GLY A 21 -7.75 11.33 -12.73
C GLY A 21 -9.17 11.26 -13.26
N SER A 22 -9.55 10.14 -13.86
CA SER A 22 -10.94 9.89 -14.28
C SER A 22 -11.61 8.82 -13.44
N ASP A 23 -12.94 8.91 -13.36
CA ASP A 23 -13.77 7.80 -12.91
C ASP A 23 -13.67 6.58 -13.85
N SER A 24 -14.32 5.48 -13.48
CA SER A 24 -14.33 4.25 -14.30
C SER A 24 -15.04 4.40 -15.64
N ALA A 25 -15.97 5.35 -15.76
CA ALA A 25 -16.73 5.59 -16.98
C ALA A 25 -16.00 6.54 -17.95
N GLY A 26 -14.99 7.27 -17.47
CA GLY A 26 -14.34 8.35 -18.24
C GLY A 26 -15.25 9.56 -18.44
N THR A 27 -16.22 9.76 -17.54
CA THR A 27 -17.22 10.83 -17.66
C THR A 27 -16.91 12.02 -16.78
N ARG A 28 -16.29 11.78 -15.63
CA ARG A 28 -15.89 12.82 -14.68
C ARG A 28 -14.40 12.76 -14.43
N TYR A 29 -13.80 13.93 -14.39
CA TYR A 29 -12.38 14.11 -14.20
C TYR A 29 -12.12 15.01 -12.99
N ASN A 30 -11.05 14.72 -12.26
CA ASN A 30 -10.54 15.58 -11.21
C ASN A 30 -9.08 15.93 -11.53
N VAL A 31 -8.64 17.08 -11.03
CA VAL A 31 -7.28 17.58 -11.24
C VAL A 31 -6.62 17.78 -9.89
N LEU A 32 -5.45 17.19 -9.70
CA LEU A 32 -4.57 17.45 -8.57
C LEU A 32 -3.34 18.20 -9.10
N LYS A 33 -3.02 19.33 -8.48
CA LYS A 33 -1.84 20.15 -8.81
C LYS A 33 -0.81 19.96 -7.70
N ILE A 34 0.44 19.72 -8.09
CA ILE A 34 1.58 19.67 -7.16
C ILE A 34 2.60 20.72 -7.62
N ASP A 35 3.00 21.61 -6.72
CA ASP A 35 4.01 22.61 -7.01
C ASP A 35 5.42 21.99 -7.04
N ARG A 36 6.29 22.52 -7.92
CA ARG A 36 7.64 22.02 -8.16
C ARG A 36 8.74 23.05 -7.87
N ILE A 37 8.36 24.28 -7.52
CA ILE A 37 9.30 25.40 -7.37
C ILE A 37 10.08 25.24 -6.07
N ASP A 38 9.39 24.94 -4.98
CA ASP A 38 10.03 24.64 -3.70
C ASP A 38 10.17 23.13 -3.50
N SER A 39 11.41 22.63 -3.53
CA SER A 39 11.71 21.21 -3.30
C SER A 39 11.47 20.76 -1.85
N LYS A 40 11.45 21.70 -0.89
CA LYS A 40 11.39 21.41 0.55
C LYS A 40 9.98 21.34 1.11
N VAL A 41 9.01 21.95 0.44
CA VAL A 41 7.61 22.03 0.87
C VAL A 41 6.71 21.36 -0.17
N LEU A 42 5.84 20.46 0.29
CA LEU A 42 4.84 19.86 -0.58
C LEU A 42 3.60 20.76 -0.64
N LEU A 43 3.51 21.60 -1.66
CA LEU A 43 2.30 22.40 -1.92
C LEU A 43 1.42 21.68 -2.93
N THR A 44 0.17 21.43 -2.56
CA THR A 44 -0.81 20.75 -3.42
C THR A 44 -2.12 21.50 -3.47
N GLY A 45 -2.84 21.39 -4.58
CA GLY A 45 -4.17 21.94 -4.74
C GLY A 45 -5.08 21.01 -5.53
N GLU A 46 -6.22 20.68 -4.95
CA GLU A 46 -7.31 19.93 -5.59
C GLU A 46 -8.52 20.87 -5.71
N PRO A 47 -8.88 21.33 -6.92
CA PRO A 47 -10.11 22.08 -7.13
C PRO A 47 -11.32 21.23 -6.76
N GLU A 48 -12.32 21.83 -6.10
CA GLU A 48 -13.54 21.13 -5.66
C GLU A 48 -14.54 20.84 -6.80
N CYS A 49 -14.22 21.21 -8.04
CA CYS A 49 -15.07 20.94 -9.20
C CYS A 49 -14.69 19.64 -9.93
N ASP A 50 -15.71 18.90 -10.35
CA ASP A 50 -15.57 17.84 -11.34
C ASP A 50 -15.50 18.49 -12.74
N TYR A 51 -14.59 18.01 -13.58
CA TYR A 51 -14.43 18.45 -14.97
C TYR A 51 -15.02 17.41 -15.94
N THR A 52 -15.54 17.90 -17.05
CA THR A 52 -15.84 17.12 -18.26
C THR A 52 -14.57 16.84 -19.07
N ARG A 53 -14.68 15.98 -20.07
CA ARG A 53 -13.53 15.65 -20.94
C ARG A 53 -13.08 16.88 -21.74
N GLU A 54 -14.02 17.64 -22.26
CA GLU A 54 -13.79 18.83 -23.07
C GLU A 54 -13.08 19.91 -22.26
N GLU A 55 -13.53 20.17 -21.03
CA GLU A 55 -12.91 21.14 -20.12
C GLU A 55 -11.48 20.74 -19.73
N ILE A 56 -11.21 19.43 -19.54
CA ILE A 56 -9.84 18.96 -19.30
C ILE A 56 -8.95 19.18 -20.52
N LEU A 57 -9.44 18.90 -21.73
CA LEU A 57 -8.66 19.12 -22.95
C LEU A 57 -8.35 20.61 -23.15
N GLU A 58 -9.32 21.49 -22.89
CA GLU A 58 -9.14 22.93 -22.93
C GLU A 58 -8.13 23.40 -21.86
N LEU A 59 -8.24 22.88 -20.63
CA LEU A 59 -7.31 23.17 -19.54
C LEU A 59 -5.88 22.77 -19.91
N LEU A 60 -5.66 21.56 -20.43
CA LEU A 60 -4.34 21.07 -20.83
C LEU A 60 -3.78 21.87 -22.01
N THR A 61 -4.63 22.26 -22.97
CA THR A 61 -4.25 23.12 -24.10
C THR A 61 -3.79 24.49 -23.59
N THR A 62 -4.58 25.12 -22.72
CA THR A 62 -4.26 26.40 -22.09
C THR A 62 -2.95 26.34 -21.31
N ILE A 63 -2.72 25.26 -20.56
CA ILE A 63 -1.46 25.07 -19.81
C ILE A 63 -0.27 24.91 -20.78
N SER A 64 -0.43 24.14 -21.85
CA SER A 64 0.60 23.93 -22.86
C SER A 64 1.02 25.25 -23.53
N GLU A 65 0.03 26.07 -23.90
CA GLU A 65 0.24 27.39 -24.49
C GLU A 65 0.87 28.37 -23.49
N GLY A 66 0.32 28.49 -22.28
CA GLY A 66 0.82 29.39 -21.24
C GLY A 66 2.25 29.06 -20.79
N SER A 67 2.57 27.76 -20.63
CA SER A 67 3.93 27.32 -20.29
C SER A 67 4.93 27.65 -21.39
N SER A 68 4.50 27.59 -22.65
CA SER A 68 5.32 27.96 -23.82
C SER A 68 5.61 29.46 -23.91
N VAL A 69 4.79 30.32 -23.29
CA VAL A 69 4.97 31.78 -23.28
C VAL A 69 5.94 32.23 -22.19
N VAL A 70 5.81 31.69 -20.96
CA VAL A 70 6.67 32.08 -19.82
C VAL A 70 8.15 31.78 -20.09
N TYR A 71 8.46 30.64 -20.72
CA TYR A 71 9.85 30.26 -21.03
C TYR A 71 10.48 30.99 -22.22
N LYS A 72 9.67 31.58 -23.12
CA LYS A 72 10.19 32.40 -24.23
C LYS A 72 10.77 33.73 -23.75
N SER A 73 10.33 34.24 -22.61
CA SER A 73 10.82 35.51 -22.05
C SER A 73 12.23 35.41 -21.45
N THR A 74 12.66 34.20 -21.04
CA THR A 74 13.87 34.01 -20.23
C THR A 74 15.02 33.25 -20.90
N ASN A 75 14.89 32.71 -22.12
CA ASN A 75 16.04 32.06 -22.80
C ASN A 75 16.04 32.15 -24.34
N LYS A 76 17.13 32.71 -24.91
CA LYS A 76 17.50 32.57 -26.33
C LYS A 76 18.15 31.20 -26.55
N LYS A 77 17.36 30.14 -26.84
CA LYS A 77 17.68 28.98 -27.70
C LYS A 77 16.63 27.86 -27.57
N GLY A 78 15.72 27.77 -28.55
CA GLY A 78 15.39 26.55 -29.29
C GLY A 78 14.68 25.34 -28.67
N GLN A 79 14.52 25.16 -27.35
CA GLN A 79 13.78 24.02 -26.79
C GLN A 79 12.39 24.42 -26.28
N LYS A 80 11.33 23.93 -26.94
CA LYS A 80 9.93 24.06 -26.49
C LYS A 80 9.73 23.19 -25.23
N HIS A 81 9.94 23.73 -24.04
CA HIS A 81 9.51 23.10 -22.78
C HIS A 81 8.03 23.40 -22.54
N GLY A 82 7.16 22.72 -23.28
CA GLY A 82 5.71 22.74 -23.07
C GLY A 82 5.25 21.75 -22.00
N LEU A 83 3.94 21.47 -21.96
CA LEU A 83 3.36 20.42 -21.14
C LEU A 83 3.84 19.04 -21.61
N VAL A 84 4.43 18.24 -20.73
CA VAL A 84 4.96 16.90 -21.03
C VAL A 84 4.15 15.84 -20.30
N GLU A 85 3.64 14.85 -21.00
CA GLU A 85 3.05 13.66 -20.38
C GLU A 85 4.16 12.73 -19.85
N ARG A 86 4.22 12.53 -18.53
CA ARG A 86 5.27 11.70 -17.90
C ARG A 86 4.81 10.30 -17.61
N VAL A 87 3.56 10.16 -17.23
CA VAL A 87 2.91 8.88 -16.93
C VAL A 87 1.50 8.94 -17.47
N SER A 88 1.10 7.88 -18.16
CA SER A 88 -0.25 7.73 -18.68
C SER A 88 -0.92 6.48 -18.12
N ASN A 89 -2.25 6.57 -17.93
CA ASN A 89 -3.10 5.46 -17.49
C ASN A 89 -2.59 4.73 -16.23
N ALA A 90 -2.01 5.47 -15.28
CA ALA A 90 -1.65 4.92 -13.98
C ALA A 90 -2.91 4.47 -13.23
N PHE A 91 -2.74 3.40 -12.45
CA PHE A 91 -3.79 2.74 -11.69
C PHE A 91 -4.11 3.48 -10.39
N GLY A 92 -3.18 4.27 -9.85
CA GLY A 92 -3.35 4.92 -8.55
C GLY A 92 -2.10 5.60 -8.04
N ILE A 93 -2.28 6.50 -7.08
CA ILE A 93 -1.19 7.14 -6.34
C ILE A 93 -0.81 6.26 -5.16
N LEU A 94 0.46 5.87 -5.09
CA LEU A 94 1.02 5.18 -3.92
C LEU A 94 1.35 6.15 -2.79
N GLY A 95 1.74 7.37 -3.14
CA GLY A 95 1.99 8.46 -2.21
C GLY A 95 3.17 9.32 -2.60
N VAL A 96 3.70 10.04 -1.62
CA VAL A 96 4.83 10.95 -1.72
C VAL A 96 5.82 10.63 -0.60
N VAL A 97 7.10 10.62 -0.91
CA VAL A 97 8.18 10.46 0.08
C VAL A 97 9.14 11.63 0.00
N LYS A 98 9.54 12.15 1.16
CA LYS A 98 10.63 13.14 1.29
C LYS A 98 11.89 12.41 1.69
N PHE A 99 13.00 12.70 1.03
CA PHE A 99 14.32 12.33 1.52
C PHE A 99 14.99 13.57 2.14
N LEU A 100 16.27 13.82 1.86
CA LEU A 100 16.99 14.97 2.44
C LEU A 100 16.63 16.26 1.70
N GLU A 101 16.62 16.20 0.37
CA GLU A 101 16.60 17.41 -0.47
C GLU A 101 15.26 17.65 -1.14
N GLY A 102 14.48 16.61 -1.42
CA GLY A 102 13.23 16.77 -2.15
C GLY A 102 12.18 15.70 -1.91
N TYR A 103 10.99 15.97 -2.45
CA TYR A 103 9.89 15.03 -2.51
C TYR A 103 9.89 14.24 -3.83
N TYR A 104 9.48 12.98 -3.74
CA TYR A 104 9.27 12.09 -4.88
C TYR A 104 7.82 11.61 -4.88
N PHE A 105 7.19 11.71 -6.04
CA PHE A 105 5.83 11.27 -6.29
C PHE A 105 5.82 9.86 -6.86
N ILE A 106 5.02 8.96 -6.27
CA ILE A 106 5.04 7.54 -6.60
C ILE A 106 3.66 7.10 -7.11
N VAL A 107 3.63 6.50 -8.30
CA VAL A 107 2.40 6.04 -8.97
C VAL A 107 2.52 4.63 -9.53
N ILE A 108 1.42 3.88 -9.51
CA ILE A 108 1.34 2.54 -10.09
C ILE A 108 1.08 2.69 -11.59
N THR A 109 2.06 2.39 -12.44
CA THR A 109 1.90 2.50 -13.91
C THR A 109 1.27 1.25 -14.51
N LYS A 110 1.44 0.09 -13.86
CA LYS A 110 0.88 -1.18 -14.34
C LYS A 110 0.51 -2.10 -13.20
N ALA A 111 -0.64 -2.77 -13.34
CA ALA A 111 -1.08 -3.80 -12.42
C ALA A 111 -1.90 -4.86 -13.16
N HIS A 112 -1.93 -6.07 -12.62
CA HIS A 112 -2.67 -7.21 -13.19
C HIS A 112 -3.72 -7.69 -12.20
N ALA A 113 -4.95 -7.91 -12.65
CA ALA A 113 -5.96 -8.57 -11.84
C ALA A 113 -5.53 -10.04 -11.60
N VAL A 114 -5.41 -10.45 -10.34
CA VAL A 114 -4.91 -11.78 -9.96
C VAL A 114 -5.92 -12.62 -9.19
N ALA A 115 -6.95 -11.98 -8.63
CA ALA A 115 -8.02 -12.64 -7.91
C ALA A 115 -9.27 -11.75 -7.86
N THR A 116 -10.40 -12.34 -7.48
CA THR A 116 -11.63 -11.62 -7.15
C THR A 116 -12.23 -12.13 -5.83
N VAL A 117 -12.80 -11.22 -5.05
CA VAL A 117 -13.71 -11.56 -3.94
C VAL A 117 -15.09 -11.10 -4.36
N GLY A 118 -15.90 -12.01 -4.90
CA GLY A 118 -17.17 -11.63 -5.53
C GLY A 118 -16.95 -10.68 -6.70
N TYR A 119 -17.59 -9.51 -6.68
CA TYR A 119 -17.41 -8.44 -7.68
C TYR A 119 -16.13 -7.61 -7.51
N HIS A 120 -15.32 -7.88 -6.49
CA HIS A 120 -14.20 -7.02 -6.13
C HIS A 120 -12.87 -7.58 -6.65
N PRO A 121 -12.31 -7.01 -7.74
CA PRO A 121 -11.03 -7.45 -8.26
C PRO A 121 -9.89 -7.03 -7.33
N ILE A 122 -8.90 -7.93 -7.21
CA ILE A 122 -7.64 -7.72 -6.52
C ILE A 122 -6.54 -7.66 -7.58
N TYR A 123 -5.71 -6.62 -7.50
CA TYR A 123 -4.64 -6.35 -8.43
C TYR A 123 -3.29 -6.58 -7.77
N LYS A 124 -2.37 -7.21 -8.50
CA LYS A 124 -0.93 -7.24 -8.18
C LYS A 124 -0.24 -6.12 -8.93
N ILE A 125 0.59 -5.35 -8.23
CA ILE A 125 1.42 -4.30 -8.85
C ILE A 125 2.46 -4.95 -9.75
N ALA A 126 2.61 -4.43 -10.97
CA ALA A 126 3.57 -4.92 -11.95
C ALA A 126 4.66 -3.89 -12.24
N GLU A 127 4.31 -2.61 -12.30
CA GLU A 127 5.27 -1.52 -12.54
C GLU A 127 4.86 -0.27 -11.74
N VAL A 128 5.86 0.44 -11.25
CA VAL A 128 5.73 1.68 -10.46
C VAL A 128 6.67 2.72 -11.04
N ALA A 129 6.22 3.97 -11.14
CA ALA A 129 7.06 5.11 -11.47
C ALA A 129 7.27 5.98 -10.23
N MET A 130 8.51 6.42 -10.02
CA MET A 130 8.89 7.39 -9.00
C MET A 130 9.46 8.62 -9.69
N LEU A 131 8.79 9.76 -9.51
CA LEU A 131 9.10 11.02 -10.17
C LEU A 131 9.62 12.04 -9.15
N PRO A 132 10.80 12.65 -9.32
CA PRO A 132 11.22 13.76 -8.48
C PRO A 132 10.29 14.96 -8.72
N ILE A 133 9.82 15.60 -7.64
CA ILE A 133 8.94 16.77 -7.74
C ILE A 133 9.73 18.04 -8.08
N ALA A 134 10.94 18.21 -7.55
CA ALA A 134 11.74 19.41 -7.76
C ALA A 134 11.98 19.71 -9.26
N MET A 135 11.91 21.00 -9.61
CA MET A 135 12.13 21.50 -10.97
C MET A 135 13.53 21.18 -11.50
N ASP A 136 14.56 21.24 -10.65
CA ASP A 136 15.96 20.95 -11.02
C ASP A 136 16.23 19.44 -11.27
N GLY A 137 15.21 18.59 -11.11
CA GLY A 137 15.28 17.16 -11.40
C GLY A 137 15.83 16.31 -10.26
N VAL A 138 16.51 15.22 -10.61
CA VAL A 138 17.13 14.30 -9.65
C VAL A 138 18.37 14.98 -9.08
N THR A 139 18.42 15.08 -7.75
CA THR A 139 19.55 15.74 -7.08
C THR A 139 20.84 14.95 -7.30
N THR A 140 21.96 15.66 -7.46
CA THR A 140 23.29 15.06 -7.64
C THR A 140 23.95 14.68 -6.31
N SER A 141 23.27 14.92 -5.19
CA SER A 141 23.79 14.64 -3.86
C SER A 141 23.94 13.14 -3.63
N ASN A 142 25.16 12.72 -3.30
CA ASN A 142 25.46 11.32 -3.01
C ASN A 142 24.64 10.78 -1.83
N GLU A 143 24.30 11.63 -0.86
CA GLU A 143 23.51 11.24 0.30
C GLU A 143 22.04 11.00 -0.06
N GLU A 144 21.43 11.90 -0.84
CA GLU A 144 20.08 11.74 -1.36
C GLU A 144 19.97 10.43 -2.16
N GLN A 145 20.90 10.22 -3.09
CA GLN A 145 20.92 9.03 -3.93
C GLN A 145 21.07 7.73 -3.12
N LYS A 146 21.75 7.77 -1.97
CA LYS A 146 21.84 6.62 -1.06
C LYS A 146 20.48 6.26 -0.46
N TYR A 147 19.71 7.26 0.00
CA TYR A 147 18.36 7.02 0.52
C TYR A 147 17.38 6.60 -0.56
N VAL A 148 17.46 7.22 -1.74
CA VAL A 148 16.67 6.84 -2.92
C VAL A 148 16.94 5.38 -3.30
N LYS A 149 18.20 4.96 -3.39
CA LYS A 149 18.59 3.56 -3.66
C LYS A 149 18.12 2.61 -2.56
N LEU A 150 18.20 3.02 -1.30
CA LEU A 150 17.69 2.23 -0.18
C LEU A 150 16.18 2.00 -0.29
N PHE A 151 15.42 3.04 -0.65
CA PHE A 151 13.98 2.92 -0.88
C PHE A 151 13.69 2.02 -2.09
N GLN A 152 14.40 2.23 -3.21
CA GLN A 152 14.27 1.42 -4.43
C GLN A 152 14.71 -0.04 -4.25
N SER A 153 15.46 -0.38 -3.19
CA SER A 153 15.76 -1.77 -2.85
C SER A 153 14.53 -2.55 -2.40
N VAL A 154 13.45 -1.86 -2.00
CA VAL A 154 12.14 -2.46 -1.80
C VAL A 154 11.47 -2.61 -3.15
N ASP A 155 11.40 -3.84 -3.63
CA ASP A 155 10.71 -4.15 -4.88
C ASP A 155 9.19 -4.10 -4.69
N LEU A 156 8.57 -2.98 -5.10
CA LEU A 156 7.13 -2.77 -5.06
C LEU A 156 6.35 -3.63 -6.07
N THR A 157 7.04 -4.32 -6.99
CA THR A 157 6.42 -5.23 -7.98
C THR A 157 6.30 -6.66 -7.46
N THR A 158 7.08 -6.98 -6.42
CA THR A 158 7.03 -8.28 -5.75
C THR A 158 6.09 -8.20 -4.55
N ASP A 159 5.02 -9.00 -4.59
CA ASP A 159 4.18 -9.29 -3.42
C ASP A 159 3.38 -8.11 -2.85
N PHE A 160 3.11 -7.08 -3.66
CA PHE A 160 2.18 -6.00 -3.30
C PHE A 160 0.87 -6.06 -4.08
N TYR A 161 -0.22 -5.90 -3.34
CA TYR A 161 -1.58 -6.05 -3.85
C TYR A 161 -2.48 -4.92 -3.38
N PHE A 162 -3.47 -4.58 -4.19
CA PHE A 162 -4.51 -3.60 -3.84
C PHE A 162 -5.87 -3.99 -4.43
N SER A 163 -6.92 -3.35 -3.94
CA SER A 163 -8.23 -3.35 -4.59
C SER A 163 -8.87 -1.97 -4.43
N TYR A 164 -9.54 -1.50 -5.48
CA TYR A 164 -10.28 -0.24 -5.42
C TYR A 164 -11.53 -0.34 -4.53
N THR A 165 -12.14 -1.52 -4.48
CA THR A 165 -13.49 -1.73 -3.94
C THR A 165 -13.53 -2.68 -2.75
N TYR A 166 -12.44 -3.37 -2.45
CA TYR A 166 -12.34 -4.28 -1.30
C TYR A 166 -11.16 -3.87 -0.41
N ASP A 167 -11.36 -3.87 0.90
CA ASP A 167 -10.30 -3.54 1.84
C ASP A 167 -9.45 -4.77 2.14
N LEU A 168 -8.29 -4.86 1.48
CA LEU A 168 -7.32 -5.94 1.70
C LEU A 168 -6.62 -5.85 3.06
N SER A 169 -6.70 -4.74 3.80
CA SER A 169 -6.05 -4.62 5.11
C SER A 169 -6.79 -5.39 6.22
N ARG A 170 -8.01 -5.85 5.93
CA ARG A 170 -8.90 -6.55 6.86
C ARG A 170 -9.26 -7.94 6.38
N SER A 171 -9.70 -8.77 7.32
CA SER A 171 -10.29 -10.07 7.01
C SER A 171 -11.63 -9.90 6.28
N PHE A 172 -12.02 -10.92 5.52
CA PHE A 172 -13.34 -11.03 4.95
C PHE A 172 -14.44 -10.97 6.00
N GLN A 173 -14.25 -11.57 7.18
CA GLN A 173 -15.24 -11.46 8.26
C GLN A 173 -15.46 -10.01 8.69
N ASP A 174 -14.39 -9.24 8.92
CA ASP A 174 -14.50 -7.82 9.27
C ASP A 174 -15.17 -7.01 8.15
N ASN A 175 -14.79 -7.26 6.90
CA ASN A 175 -15.37 -6.61 5.73
C ASN A 175 -16.86 -6.96 5.60
N ALA A 176 -17.23 -8.23 5.72
CA ALA A 176 -18.60 -8.72 5.65
C ALA A 176 -19.52 -8.06 6.69
N LEU A 177 -19.02 -7.90 7.93
CA LEU A 177 -19.80 -7.37 9.04
C LEU A 177 -19.91 -5.84 9.08
N ARG A 178 -18.90 -5.12 8.56
CA ARG A 178 -18.81 -3.67 8.77
C ARG A 178 -19.14 -2.84 7.52
N THR A 179 -19.17 -3.46 6.35
CA THR A 179 -19.42 -2.76 5.09
C THR A 179 -20.88 -2.88 4.67
N ASP A 180 -21.47 -1.79 4.17
CA ASP A 180 -22.80 -1.83 3.56
C ASP A 180 -22.73 -2.43 2.14
N TRP A 181 -22.81 -3.76 2.08
CA TRP A 181 -22.80 -4.51 0.82
C TRP A 181 -24.07 -4.34 -0.01
N LYS A 182 -25.15 -3.76 0.53
CA LYS A 182 -26.35 -3.44 -0.25
C LYS A 182 -26.12 -2.23 -1.16
N ASN A 183 -25.23 -1.32 -0.76
CA ASN A 183 -24.82 -0.14 -1.52
C ASN A 183 -23.41 -0.29 -2.13
N ASN A 184 -23.13 -1.43 -2.79
CA ASN A 184 -21.86 -1.74 -3.46
C ASN A 184 -20.61 -1.62 -2.57
N GLY A 185 -20.76 -1.84 -1.27
CA GLY A 185 -19.62 -1.88 -0.37
C GLY A 185 -19.07 -0.50 -0.03
N ALA A 186 -19.92 0.53 0.10
CA ALA A 186 -19.50 1.87 0.47
C ALA A 186 -18.58 1.80 1.71
N LYS A 187 -17.28 2.10 1.53
CA LYS A 187 -16.25 1.99 2.56
C LYS A 187 -16.54 2.98 3.68
N ASN A 188 -17.25 2.58 4.73
CA ASN A 188 -17.47 3.46 5.88
C ASN A 188 -16.31 3.44 6.89
N ILE A 189 -15.10 3.03 6.49
CA ILE A 189 -14.10 2.56 7.46
C ILE A 189 -12.68 2.92 7.02
N VAL A 190 -11.98 3.53 7.98
CA VAL A 190 -10.53 3.72 7.99
C VAL A 190 -9.84 2.35 7.83
N ALA A 191 -9.02 2.21 6.79
CA ALA A 191 -8.25 0.99 6.57
C ALA A 191 -7.36 0.67 7.77
N ASP A 192 -7.03 -0.60 7.95
CA ASP A 192 -6.16 -1.01 9.05
C ASP A 192 -4.70 -0.70 8.74
N GLU A 193 -4.18 0.36 9.36
CA GLU A 193 -2.79 0.79 9.27
C GLU A 193 -1.77 -0.32 9.63
N THR A 194 -2.21 -1.36 10.35
CA THR A 194 -1.36 -2.53 10.64
C THR A 194 -0.89 -3.23 9.36
N PHE A 195 -1.69 -3.21 8.31
CA PHE A 195 -1.45 -3.92 7.05
C PHE A 195 -1.35 -3.01 5.83
N VAL A 196 -1.82 -1.76 5.90
CA VAL A 196 -1.61 -0.75 4.84
C VAL A 196 -0.13 -0.33 4.81
N TRP A 197 0.60 -0.84 3.83
CA TRP A 197 2.05 -0.64 3.71
C TRP A 197 2.44 0.79 3.38
N ASN A 198 1.71 1.43 2.46
CA ASN A 198 1.99 2.79 2.01
C ASN A 198 1.35 3.87 2.88
N HIS A 199 0.91 3.56 4.11
CA HIS A 199 0.29 4.56 5.00
C HIS A 199 1.17 5.80 5.18
N PHE A 200 2.47 5.60 5.43
CA PHE A 200 3.45 6.68 5.56
C PHE A 200 3.60 7.50 4.27
N LEU A 201 3.56 6.85 3.10
CA LEU A 201 3.68 7.54 1.81
C LEU A 201 2.44 8.39 1.50
N LEU A 202 1.27 7.98 1.98
CA LEU A 202 0.02 8.73 1.78
C LEU A 202 -0.11 9.91 2.75
N GLU A 203 0.60 9.88 3.88
CA GLU A 203 0.48 10.87 4.97
C GLU A 203 0.70 12.33 4.51
N PRO A 204 1.72 12.67 3.69
CA PRO A 204 1.91 14.04 3.24
C PRO A 204 0.73 14.59 2.43
N LEU A 205 0.15 13.75 1.55
CA LEU A 205 -1.00 14.15 0.74
C LEU A 205 -2.28 14.25 1.60
N ARG A 206 -2.46 13.34 2.56
CA ARG A 206 -3.57 13.40 3.52
C ARG A 206 -3.53 14.64 4.40
N LYS A 207 -2.33 15.04 4.85
CA LYS A 207 -2.11 16.27 5.63
C LYS A 207 -2.47 17.53 4.84
N ASN A 208 -2.29 17.50 3.52
CA ASN A 208 -2.71 18.56 2.62
C ASN A 208 -4.18 18.45 2.18
N LEU A 209 -4.99 17.62 2.85
CA LEU A 209 -6.43 17.47 2.62
C LEU A 209 -6.81 16.97 1.22
N ILE A 210 -5.88 16.28 0.54
CA ILE A 210 -6.19 15.67 -0.76
C ILE A 210 -7.16 14.51 -0.57
N SER A 211 -8.17 14.46 -1.44
CA SER A 211 -9.27 13.51 -1.37
C SER A 211 -8.78 12.07 -1.45
N GLU A 212 -9.33 11.21 -0.59
CA GLU A 212 -9.07 9.77 -0.60
C GLU A 212 -9.35 9.11 -1.96
N ARG A 213 -10.17 9.69 -2.85
CA ARG A 213 -10.44 9.12 -4.18
C ARG A 213 -9.18 8.89 -5.04
N TRP A 214 -8.10 9.63 -4.76
CA TRP A 214 -6.83 9.57 -5.47
C TRP A 214 -5.93 8.41 -5.06
N PHE A 215 -6.07 7.94 -3.82
CA PHE A 215 -5.12 7.02 -3.21
C PHE A 215 -5.49 5.58 -3.49
N VAL A 216 -4.47 4.72 -3.45
CA VAL A 216 -4.65 3.28 -3.41
C VAL A 216 -3.86 2.72 -2.24
N GLU A 217 -4.54 2.03 -1.34
CA GLU A 217 -3.93 1.38 -0.19
C GLU A 217 -3.41 0.00 -0.61
N ILE A 218 -2.13 -0.27 -0.36
CA ILE A 218 -1.48 -1.53 -0.74
C ILE A 218 -1.13 -2.37 0.48
N VAL A 219 -1.22 -3.68 0.31
CA VAL A 219 -0.85 -4.67 1.31
C VAL A 219 0.30 -5.51 0.78
N HIS A 220 1.28 -5.77 1.64
CA HIS A 220 2.40 -6.65 1.35
C HIS A 220 2.09 -8.08 1.81
N GLY A 221 2.32 -9.07 0.95
CA GLY A 221 2.22 -10.48 1.32
C GLY A 221 1.95 -11.37 0.13
N TYR A 222 0.78 -11.99 0.06
CA TYR A 222 0.48 -12.97 -0.98
C TYR A 222 -1.00 -12.98 -1.32
N VAL A 223 -1.32 -13.11 -2.60
CA VAL A 223 -2.69 -13.38 -3.04
C VAL A 223 -2.63 -14.42 -4.16
N ARG A 224 -3.38 -15.50 -4.00
CA ARG A 224 -3.62 -16.47 -5.07
C ARG A 224 -5.04 -16.99 -5.00
N GLN A 225 -5.65 -17.16 -6.16
CA GLN A 225 -6.97 -17.75 -6.31
C GLN A 225 -6.87 -18.95 -7.24
N GLU A 226 -7.53 -20.04 -6.86
CA GLU A 226 -7.66 -21.26 -7.64
C GLU A 226 -9.13 -21.65 -7.72
N TYR A 227 -9.53 -22.26 -8.83
CA TYR A 227 -10.90 -22.70 -9.05
C TYR A 227 -11.00 -24.21 -8.93
N ILE A 228 -11.94 -24.67 -8.12
CA ILE A 228 -12.20 -26.09 -7.87
C ILE A 228 -13.56 -26.42 -8.47
N PHE A 229 -13.55 -27.33 -9.45
CA PHE A 229 -14.76 -27.80 -10.12
C PHE A 229 -15.17 -29.14 -9.51
N LEU A 230 -16.28 -29.15 -8.79
CA LEU A 230 -16.90 -30.35 -8.24
C LEU A 230 -18.17 -30.69 -9.04
N PRO A 231 -18.66 -31.95 -9.01
CA PRO A 231 -19.85 -32.33 -9.78
C PRO A 231 -21.12 -31.50 -9.47
N ILE A 232 -21.24 -31.02 -8.23
CA ILE A 232 -22.43 -30.31 -7.73
C ILE A 232 -22.21 -28.82 -7.47
N CYS A 233 -20.96 -28.33 -7.55
CA CYS A 233 -20.67 -26.91 -7.30
C CYS A 233 -19.33 -26.48 -7.91
N ARG A 234 -19.16 -25.16 -8.05
CA ARG A 234 -17.90 -24.54 -8.48
C ARG A 234 -17.43 -23.65 -7.35
N LEU A 235 -16.25 -23.93 -6.83
CA LEU A 235 -15.69 -23.19 -5.70
C LEU A 235 -14.51 -22.34 -6.17
N SER A 236 -14.45 -21.12 -5.69
CA SER A 236 -13.24 -20.32 -5.70
C SER A 236 -12.54 -20.48 -4.36
N PHE A 237 -11.28 -20.87 -4.38
CA PHE A 237 -10.39 -20.88 -3.23
C PHE A 237 -9.40 -19.73 -3.35
N THR A 238 -9.47 -18.76 -2.44
CA THR A 238 -8.56 -17.61 -2.41
C THR A 238 -7.73 -17.66 -1.12
N LEU A 239 -6.40 -17.63 -1.26
CA LEU A 239 -5.47 -17.51 -0.15
C LEU A 239 -4.86 -16.11 -0.14
N ILE A 240 -5.03 -15.40 0.97
CA ILE A 240 -4.49 -14.06 1.19
C ILE A 240 -3.54 -14.09 2.39
N GLY A 241 -2.27 -13.77 2.17
CA GLY A 241 -1.29 -13.50 3.21
C GLY A 241 -1.05 -12.00 3.34
N ARG A 242 -1.12 -11.46 4.56
CA ARG A 242 -0.94 -10.03 4.85
C ARG A 242 0.13 -9.88 5.90
N ARG A 243 1.20 -9.15 5.58
CA ARG A 243 2.32 -8.90 6.48
C ARG A 243 2.14 -7.56 7.17
N SER A 244 2.30 -7.54 8.49
CA SER A 244 2.21 -6.29 9.24
C SER A 244 3.37 -5.34 8.92
N THR A 245 3.04 -4.06 8.88
CA THR A 245 3.97 -2.93 8.78
C THR A 245 4.59 -2.58 10.13
N LYS A 246 3.92 -2.97 11.22
CA LYS A 246 4.32 -2.64 12.58
C LYS A 246 5.47 -3.51 13.03
N TYR A 247 6.45 -2.90 13.69
CA TYR A 247 7.71 -3.54 14.10
C TYR A 247 8.35 -4.40 12.99
N ALA A 248 8.22 -3.97 11.73
CA ALA A 248 8.74 -4.66 10.56
C ALA A 248 10.28 -4.58 10.49
N GLY A 249 10.89 -5.63 9.94
CA GLY A 249 12.32 -5.78 9.74
C GLY A 249 12.64 -7.13 9.10
N THR A 250 13.88 -7.33 8.67
CA THR A 250 14.29 -8.61 8.09
C THR A 250 14.39 -9.69 9.16
N ARG A 251 14.14 -10.93 8.76
CA ARG A 251 14.32 -12.11 9.63
C ARG A 251 15.76 -12.09 10.14
N PHE A 252 15.96 -12.37 11.43
CA PHE A 252 17.24 -12.31 12.15
C PHE A 252 17.72 -10.92 12.58
N LEU A 253 17.33 -9.83 11.92
CA LEU A 253 17.59 -8.46 12.43
C LEU A 253 16.48 -7.98 13.38
N LYS A 254 15.26 -8.48 13.21
CA LYS A 254 14.12 -8.10 14.05
C LYS A 254 13.34 -9.32 14.54
N ARG A 255 13.26 -9.44 15.86
CA ARG A 255 12.66 -10.56 16.60
C ARG A 255 11.96 -10.01 17.86
N GLY A 256 11.10 -10.83 18.44
CA GLY A 256 10.32 -10.42 19.61
C GLY A 256 9.24 -9.41 19.30
N ALA A 257 8.97 -8.56 20.28
CA ALA A 257 8.00 -7.48 20.22
C ALA A 257 8.60 -6.16 20.72
N ASN A 258 8.03 -5.04 20.27
CA ASN A 258 8.29 -3.73 20.86
C ASN A 258 7.47 -3.50 22.14
N PRO A 259 7.76 -2.44 22.92
CA PRO A 259 7.01 -2.11 24.13
C PRO A 259 5.49 -1.92 23.93
N ASN A 260 5.06 -1.63 22.70
CA ASN A 260 3.64 -1.47 22.35
C ASN A 260 2.94 -2.83 22.15
N GLY A 261 3.63 -3.97 22.20
CA GLY A 261 3.06 -5.30 21.96
C GLY A 261 2.97 -5.69 20.48
N GLN A 262 3.62 -4.96 19.58
CA GLN A 262 3.67 -5.30 18.16
C GLN A 262 4.83 -6.28 17.92
N VAL A 263 4.49 -7.48 17.46
CA VAL A 263 5.47 -8.55 17.24
C VAL A 263 6.10 -8.43 15.85
N ALA A 264 7.38 -8.75 15.75
CA ALA A 264 8.08 -8.82 14.47
C ALA A 264 7.52 -9.98 13.64
N ASN A 265 7.56 -9.84 12.31
CA ASN A 265 7.12 -10.88 11.37
C ASN A 265 5.67 -11.34 11.61
N PHE A 266 4.78 -10.44 12.06
CA PHE A 266 3.36 -10.71 12.17
C PHE A 266 2.74 -10.85 10.77
N VAL A 267 2.07 -11.98 10.53
CA VAL A 267 1.40 -12.32 9.29
C VAL A 267 0.02 -12.88 9.60
N GLU A 268 -0.99 -12.35 8.92
CA GLU A 268 -2.35 -12.87 8.88
C GLU A 268 -2.49 -13.68 7.57
N THR A 269 -2.92 -14.93 7.65
CA THR A 269 -3.19 -15.80 6.50
C THR A 269 -4.67 -16.12 6.51
N GLU A 270 -5.36 -15.78 5.43
CA GLU A 270 -6.79 -15.98 5.29
C GLU A 270 -7.08 -16.85 4.08
N GLN A 271 -7.86 -17.90 4.33
CA GLN A 271 -8.46 -18.72 3.31
C GLN A 271 -9.91 -18.27 3.12
N ILE A 272 -10.28 -17.90 1.90
CA ILE A 272 -11.66 -17.58 1.52
C ILE A 272 -12.14 -18.65 0.53
N ILE A 273 -13.27 -19.26 0.82
CA ILE A 273 -13.99 -20.12 -0.11
C ILE A 273 -15.26 -19.39 -0.54
N TRP A 274 -15.49 -19.34 -1.84
CA TRP A 274 -16.72 -18.80 -2.42
C TRP A 274 -17.37 -19.86 -3.31
N ASP A 275 -18.63 -20.19 -3.03
CA ASP A 275 -19.45 -20.97 -3.95
C ASP A 275 -19.88 -20.08 -5.12
N MET A 276 -19.23 -20.26 -6.26
CA MET A 276 -19.44 -19.45 -7.46
C MET A 276 -20.80 -19.72 -8.13
N THR A 277 -21.55 -20.74 -7.68
CA THR A 277 -22.95 -20.92 -8.10
C THR A 277 -23.90 -19.99 -7.33
N SER A 278 -23.44 -19.43 -6.21
CA SER A 278 -24.14 -18.40 -5.45
C SER A 278 -23.87 -16.99 -5.99
N SER A 279 -24.52 -15.98 -5.41
CA SER A 279 -24.32 -14.60 -5.85
C SER A 279 -22.85 -14.16 -5.67
N PRO A 280 -22.26 -13.46 -6.65
CA PRO A 280 -21.00 -12.73 -6.48
C PRO A 280 -21.11 -11.48 -5.60
N ASN A 281 -22.32 -11.04 -5.23
CA ASN A 281 -22.47 -10.00 -4.21
C ASN A 281 -22.23 -10.62 -2.83
N VAL A 282 -21.31 -10.06 -2.05
CA VAL A 282 -21.00 -10.48 -0.67
C VAL A 282 -22.26 -10.55 0.21
N ALA A 283 -23.25 -9.66 0.00
CA ALA A 283 -24.50 -9.64 0.77
C ALA A 283 -25.36 -10.91 0.59
N ASN A 284 -25.33 -11.52 -0.60
CA ASN A 284 -26.24 -12.60 -0.99
C ASN A 284 -25.50 -13.88 -1.41
N GLY A 285 -24.17 -13.85 -1.41
CA GLY A 285 -23.33 -14.97 -1.80
C GLY A 285 -22.98 -15.87 -0.61
N LYS A 286 -22.58 -17.09 -0.94
CA LYS A 286 -22.11 -18.08 0.04
C LYS A 286 -20.60 -18.05 0.09
N PHE A 287 -20.09 -17.34 1.08
CA PHE A 287 -18.67 -17.21 1.36
C PHE A 287 -18.33 -17.84 2.71
N SER A 288 -17.12 -18.35 2.84
CA SER A 288 -16.53 -18.78 4.10
C SER A 288 -15.13 -18.23 4.20
N SER A 289 -14.72 -17.77 5.38
CA SER A 289 -13.37 -17.29 5.64
C SER A 289 -12.81 -17.97 6.87
N PHE A 290 -11.52 -18.32 6.80
CA PHE A 290 -10.76 -18.86 7.92
C PHE A 290 -9.42 -18.15 8.02
N VAL A 291 -9.17 -17.51 9.17
CA VAL A 291 -7.96 -16.73 9.43
C VAL A 291 -7.05 -17.45 10.41
N GLN A 292 -5.76 -17.51 10.08
CA GLN A 292 -4.69 -17.94 10.97
C GLN A 292 -3.64 -16.84 11.07
N ILE A 293 -3.01 -16.72 12.23
CA ILE A 293 -1.95 -15.75 12.46
C ILE A 293 -0.64 -16.43 12.81
N ARG A 294 0.45 -15.80 12.41
CA ARG A 294 1.82 -16.19 12.76
C ARG A 294 2.60 -14.95 13.12
N GLY A 295 3.39 -15.00 14.20
CA GLY A 295 4.24 -13.88 14.60
C GLY A 295 5.44 -14.35 15.41
N SER A 296 6.35 -13.42 15.72
CA SER A 296 7.38 -13.67 16.72
C SER A 296 6.77 -13.86 18.10
N VAL A 297 7.48 -14.58 18.98
CA VAL A 297 7.09 -14.72 20.39
C VAL A 297 6.95 -13.33 21.02
N PRO A 298 5.82 -13.00 21.68
CA PRO A 298 5.48 -11.66 22.14
C PRO A 298 6.22 -11.28 23.44
N MET A 299 7.54 -11.26 23.35
CA MET A 299 8.46 -10.89 24.41
C MET A 299 9.56 -10.01 23.79
N ARG A 300 10.21 -9.17 24.60
CA ARG A 300 11.39 -8.43 24.14
C ARG A 300 12.61 -9.35 24.12
N TRP A 301 13.02 -9.76 22.92
CA TRP A 301 14.22 -10.57 22.75
C TRP A 301 14.89 -10.32 21.41
N SER A 302 16.21 -10.47 21.40
CA SER A 302 17.05 -10.29 20.23
C SER A 302 18.05 -11.43 20.10
N GLN A 303 18.68 -11.49 18.94
CA GLN A 303 19.85 -12.33 18.69
C GLN A 303 20.87 -11.44 18.01
N ASP A 304 22.13 -11.56 18.39
CA ASP A 304 23.19 -10.74 17.79
C ASP A 304 23.34 -11.09 16.29
N PRO A 305 23.10 -10.15 15.37
CA PRO A 305 23.28 -10.36 13.95
C PRO A 305 24.71 -10.73 13.54
N SER A 306 25.72 -10.36 14.34
CA SER A 306 27.14 -10.64 14.09
C SER A 306 27.44 -12.14 14.03
N THR A 307 26.62 -12.95 14.70
CA THR A 307 26.75 -14.41 14.74
C THR A 307 26.18 -15.11 13.50
N ARG A 308 25.69 -14.35 12.50
CA ARG A 308 25.15 -14.89 11.25
C ARG A 308 26.26 -15.52 10.41
N GLY A 309 26.20 -16.85 10.23
CA GLY A 309 27.18 -17.60 9.43
C GLY A 309 28.34 -18.19 10.24
N VAL A 310 28.40 -17.92 11.55
CA VAL A 310 29.32 -18.59 12.48
C VAL A 310 28.76 -19.96 12.83
N VAL A 311 29.62 -20.97 12.99
CA VAL A 311 29.23 -22.33 13.43
C VAL A 311 28.73 -22.24 14.88
N GLY A 312 27.41 -22.22 15.06
CA GLY A 312 26.76 -22.13 16.37
C GLY A 312 25.38 -21.48 16.28
N LYS A 313 24.47 -21.80 17.22
CA LYS A 313 23.18 -21.08 17.31
C LYS A 313 23.42 -19.74 18.02
N PRO A 314 23.01 -18.60 17.45
CA PRO A 314 23.10 -17.29 18.11
C PRO A 314 22.45 -17.33 19.50
N LEU A 315 23.15 -16.78 20.50
CA LEU A 315 22.58 -16.62 21.84
C LEU A 315 21.29 -15.80 21.76
N ILE A 316 20.27 -16.22 22.49
CA ILE A 316 19.02 -15.46 22.63
C ILE A 316 19.19 -14.53 23.82
N LEU A 317 19.17 -13.23 23.57
CA LEU A 317 19.18 -12.20 24.60
C LEU A 317 17.74 -11.84 24.91
N ILE A 318 17.32 -12.04 26.15
CA ILE A 318 15.99 -11.66 26.63
C ILE A 318 16.15 -10.39 27.46
N ASP A 319 15.40 -9.36 27.12
CA ASP A 319 15.29 -8.17 27.95
C ASP A 319 14.35 -8.49 29.12
N ASN A 320 14.93 -8.76 30.28
CA ASN A 320 14.20 -9.09 31.50
C ASN A 320 13.69 -7.84 32.25
N HIS A 321 13.90 -6.62 31.74
CA HIS A 321 13.42 -5.38 32.36
C HIS A 321 11.94 -5.11 32.02
N GLU A 322 11.08 -6.11 32.24
CA GLU A 322 9.63 -6.02 32.07
C GLU A 322 8.90 -6.50 33.33
N PRO A 323 8.67 -5.62 34.33
CA PRO A 323 7.78 -5.98 35.43
C PRO A 323 6.39 -6.34 34.89
N HIS A 324 5.90 -7.52 35.25
CA HIS A 324 4.57 -8.06 34.89
C HIS A 324 4.32 -8.38 33.39
N ALA A 325 5.36 -8.60 32.57
CA ALA A 325 5.22 -9.04 31.17
C ALA A 325 4.26 -8.18 30.32
N GLN A 326 4.36 -6.84 30.48
CA GLN A 326 3.45 -5.87 29.85
C GLN A 326 3.42 -5.98 28.32
N THR A 327 4.55 -6.22 27.66
CA THR A 327 4.60 -6.41 26.20
C THR A 327 3.73 -7.58 25.75
N ALA A 328 3.82 -8.73 26.43
CA ALA A 328 3.00 -9.90 26.14
C ALA A 328 1.51 -9.60 26.39
N ALA A 329 1.19 -8.96 27.52
CA ALA A 329 -0.17 -8.59 27.86
C ALA A 329 -0.79 -7.63 26.83
N SER A 330 -0.04 -6.64 26.35
CA SER A 330 -0.47 -5.73 25.28
C SER A 330 -0.74 -6.49 23.99
N HIS A 331 0.17 -7.39 23.59
CA HIS A 331 0.00 -8.22 22.40
C HIS A 331 -1.27 -9.07 22.46
N PHE A 332 -1.50 -9.80 23.57
CA PHE A 332 -2.70 -10.62 23.72
C PHE A 332 -3.98 -9.80 23.87
N ARG A 333 -3.92 -8.56 24.39
CA ARG A 333 -5.06 -7.64 24.34
C ARG A 333 -5.39 -7.26 22.90
N TYR A 334 -4.40 -6.93 22.09
CA TYR A 334 -4.58 -6.69 20.66
C TYR A 334 -5.19 -7.91 19.95
N LEU A 335 -4.64 -9.11 20.17
CA LEU A 335 -5.17 -10.34 19.55
C LEU A 335 -6.63 -10.60 19.95
N ARG A 336 -6.97 -10.47 21.23
CA ARG A 336 -8.35 -10.65 21.71
C ARG A 336 -9.32 -9.64 21.11
N ASN A 337 -8.91 -8.38 21.04
CA ASN A 337 -9.74 -7.31 20.46
C ASN A 337 -10.01 -7.53 18.97
N ARG A 338 -9.04 -8.11 18.24
CA ARG A 338 -9.14 -8.32 16.80
C ARG A 338 -9.77 -9.66 16.41
N TYR A 339 -9.34 -10.76 17.03
CA TYR A 339 -9.70 -12.12 16.62
C TYR A 339 -10.65 -12.82 17.61
N GLY A 340 -10.97 -12.19 18.75
CA GLY A 340 -11.84 -12.76 19.76
C GLY A 340 -11.15 -13.78 20.68
N ASN A 341 -11.96 -14.58 21.37
CA ASN A 341 -11.53 -15.64 22.28
C ASN A 341 -12.12 -17.00 21.84
N PRO A 342 -11.44 -18.13 22.10
CA PRO A 342 -10.10 -18.24 22.68
C PRO A 342 -8.98 -18.00 21.66
N ILE A 343 -7.81 -17.52 22.13
CA ILE A 343 -6.58 -17.48 21.33
C ILE A 343 -5.80 -18.77 21.58
N MET A 344 -5.72 -19.63 20.56
CA MET A 344 -4.96 -20.89 20.63
C MET A 344 -3.54 -20.70 20.08
N ILE A 345 -2.53 -20.96 20.92
CA ILE A 345 -1.12 -20.80 20.55
C ILE A 345 -0.51 -22.17 20.28
N MET A 346 0.00 -22.36 19.06
CA MET A 346 0.76 -23.55 18.71
C MET A 346 2.26 -23.24 18.70
N ASN A 347 3.01 -23.92 19.56
CA ASN A 347 4.47 -23.80 19.63
C ASN A 347 5.14 -25.12 19.19
N LEU A 348 5.93 -25.06 18.12
CA LEU A 348 6.56 -26.22 17.48
C LEU A 348 8.04 -26.41 17.87
N ILE A 349 8.47 -25.94 19.05
CA ILE A 349 9.86 -26.13 19.51
C ILE A 349 10.19 -27.62 19.65
N LYS A 350 11.19 -28.08 18.88
CA LYS A 350 11.73 -29.44 18.95
C LYS A 350 12.50 -29.64 20.27
N LYS A 351 12.00 -30.55 21.13
CA LYS A 351 12.61 -30.87 22.43
C LYS A 351 13.97 -31.58 22.36
N LYS A 352 14.22 -32.43 21.34
CA LYS A 352 15.51 -33.14 21.20
C LYS A 352 16.56 -32.24 20.52
N ARG A 353 17.57 -31.82 21.30
CA ARG A 353 18.82 -31.24 20.78
C ARG A 353 19.56 -32.31 19.95
N LYS A 354 19.99 -31.98 18.73
CA LYS A 354 21.10 -32.71 18.12
C LYS A 354 22.33 -32.31 18.94
N THR A 355 22.86 -33.22 19.74
CA THR A 355 24.25 -33.14 20.21
C THR A 355 25.11 -33.14 18.94
N ALA A 356 25.85 -32.06 18.71
CA ALA A 356 26.93 -32.09 17.74
C ALA A 356 27.99 -33.03 18.35
N THR A 357 28.16 -34.19 17.75
CA THR A 357 29.35 -35.04 17.92
C THR A 357 30.55 -34.36 17.33
#